data_AF-A0A348NHL9-F1
#
_entry.id   AF-A0A348NHL9-F1
#
_cell.length_a   1.000
_cell.length_b   1.000
_cell.length_c   1.000
_cell.angle_alpha   90.00
_cell.angle_beta   90.00
_cell.angle_gamma   90.00
#
_symmetry.space_group_name_H-M   'P 1'
#
loop_
_entity.id
_entity.type
_entity.pdbx_description
1 polymer ?
#
loop_
_entity_poly.entity_id
_entity_poly.type
_entity_poly.pdbx_seq_one_letter_code
_entity_poly.pdbx_strand_id
1 'polypeptide(L)' 'MGFLDWLLLVVSVLLIALVMIQESKDDVKNTFSGEKSELFKNQKQRGPELFLNRMTIGMTVVFAVVTILAIIL' A
#
# COMPACT_ATOMS: atom_id res chain seq x y z
N MET A 1 11.67 12.30 -23.28
CA MET A 1 10.36 12.31 -22.61
C MET A 1 9.35 11.70 -23.56
N GLY A 2 9.31 10.37 -23.62
CA GLY A 2 8.30 9.62 -24.35
C GLY A 2 6.95 9.65 -23.62
N PHE A 3 5.91 9.18 -24.29
CA PHE A 3 4.58 9.03 -23.67
C PHE A 3 4.62 8.14 -22.40
N LEU A 4 5.49 7.12 -22.38
CA LEU A 4 5.70 6.27 -21.19
C LEU A 4 6.24 7.06 -19.98
N ASP A 5 7.17 7.98 -20.19
CA ASP A 5 7.77 8.78 -19.10
C ASP A 5 6.71 9.65 -18.41
N TRP A 6 5.83 10.25 -19.20
CA TRP A 6 4.74 11.08 -18.70
C TRP A 6 3.68 10.25 -17.97
N LEU A 7 3.34 9.08 -18.51
CA LEU A 7 2.43 8.12 -17.86
C LEU A 7 3.00 7.67 -16.50
N LEU A 8 4.30 7.33 -16.46
CA LEU A 8 4.96 6.87 -15.24
C LEU A 8 4.98 7.95 -14.17
N LEU A 9 5.27 9.21 -14.53
CA LEU A 9 5.22 10.33 -13.59
C LEU A 9 3.84 10.49 -12.96
N VAL A 10 2.77 10.45 -13.77
CA VAL A 10 1.39 10.57 -13.27
C VAL A 10 1.04 9.40 -12.36
N VAL A 11 1.35 8.17 -12.76
CA VAL A 11 1.07 6.97 -11.95
C VAL A 11 1.86 7.00 -10.63
N SER A 12 3.12 7.45 -10.65
CA SER A 12 3.97 7.61 -9.47
C SER A 12 3.35 8.56 -8.45
N VAL A 13 2.94 9.75 -8.88
CA VAL A 13 2.34 10.76 -8.00
C VAL A 13 1.03 10.25 -7.38
N LEU A 14 0.18 9.59 -8.18
CA LEU A 14 -1.06 8.99 -7.69
C LEU A 14 -0.80 7.91 -6.64
N LEU A 15 0.22 7.08 -6.85
CA LEU A 15 0.58 6.00 -5.93
C LEU A 15 1.09 6.55 -4.60
N ILE A 16 1.94 7.57 -4.63
CA ILE A 16 2.44 8.23 -3.41
C ILE A 16 1.27 8.81 -2.61
N ALA A 17 0.34 9.52 -3.27
CA ALA A 17 -0.84 10.06 -2.62
C ALA A 17 -1.71 8.95 -1.98
N LEU A 18 -1.86 7.81 -2.67
CA LEU A 18 -2.65 6.67 -2.19
C LEU A 18 -1.99 5.97 -0.99
N VAL A 19 -0.66 5.84 -1.00
CA VAL A 19 0.13 5.28 0.12
C VAL A 19 0.11 6.19 1.33
N MET A 20 0.18 7.52 1.15
CA MET A 20 0.10 8.45 2.28
C MET A 20 -1.24 8.42 3.02
N ILE A 21 -2.33 8.07 2.33
CA ILE A 21 -3.67 7.93 2.93
C ILE A 21 -3.81 6.61 3.71
N GLN A 22 -2.92 5.63 3.51
CA GLN A 22 -2.96 4.40 4.28
C GLN A 22 -2.44 4.62 5.69
N GLU A 23 -3.33 4.45 6.67
CA GLU A 23 -2.94 4.41 8.07
C GLU A 23 -2.10 3.16 8.38
N SER A 24 -0.92 3.38 8.97
CA SER A 24 -0.09 2.31 9.54
C SER A 24 -0.72 1.80 10.83
N LYS A 25 -1.44 0.67 10.76
CA LYS A 25 -1.98 0.00 11.94
C LYS A 25 -0.92 -0.83 12.65
N ASP A 26 0.00 -0.17 13.34
CA ASP A 26 0.89 -0.83 14.29
C ASP A 26 0.58 -0.37 15.73
N ASP A 27 -0.23 -1.17 16.41
CA ASP A 27 -0.58 -1.00 17.82
C ASP A 27 0.56 -1.53 18.70
N VAL A 28 1.61 -0.72 18.87
CA VAL A 28 2.83 -1.03 19.66
C VAL A 28 2.52 -1.43 21.11
N LYS A 29 1.35 -1.03 21.64
CA LYS A 29 0.91 -1.32 23.02
C LYS A 29 0.56 -2.80 23.27
N ASN A 30 0.28 -3.59 22.23
CA ASN A 30 -0.06 -5.03 22.36
C ASN A 30 1.17 -5.97 22.40
N THR A 31 2.39 -5.44 22.35
CA THR A 31 3.62 -6.25 22.40
C THR A 31 4.16 -6.39 23.83
N PHE A 32 3.69 -5.57 24.79
CA PHE A 32 4.24 -5.56 26.16
C PHE A 32 3.36 -6.25 27.22
N SER A 33 2.12 -6.67 26.90
CA SER A 33 1.14 -7.14 27.91
C SER A 33 1.02 -8.66 28.11
N GLY A 34 1.91 -9.45 27.52
CA GLY A 34 2.39 -10.73 28.07
C GLY A 34 1.45 -11.92 28.30
N GLU A 35 0.12 -11.83 28.37
CA GLU A 35 -0.67 -12.99 28.85
C GLU A 35 -2.00 -13.27 28.15
N LYS A 36 -2.73 -12.30 27.58
CA LYS A 36 -4.13 -12.55 27.10
C LYS A 36 -4.59 -11.77 25.85
N SER A 37 -3.69 -11.22 25.03
CA SER A 37 -4.08 -10.32 23.91
C SER A 37 -3.94 -10.91 22.50
N GLU A 38 -3.51 -12.16 22.32
CA GLU A 38 -3.35 -12.72 20.95
C GLU A 38 -4.68 -12.96 20.22
N LEU A 39 -5.76 -13.26 20.95
CA LEU A 39 -7.09 -13.49 20.38
C LEU A 39 -7.85 -12.19 20.02
N PHE A 40 -7.33 -11.02 20.40
CA PHE A 40 -7.82 -9.71 19.98
C PHE A 40 -6.82 -8.96 19.08
N LYS A 41 -5.62 -9.52 18.85
CA LYS A 41 -4.58 -8.96 17.96
C LYS A 41 -4.95 -9.09 16.49
N ASN A 42 -5.69 -10.13 16.14
CA ASN A 42 -6.33 -10.29 14.84
C ASN A 42 -7.65 -9.50 14.77
N GLN A 43 -7.63 -8.20 15.06
CA GLN A 43 -8.72 -7.35 14.59
C GLN A 43 -8.64 -7.34 13.06
N LYS A 44 -9.39 -8.27 12.47
CA LYS A 44 -9.60 -8.38 11.03
C LYS A 44 -9.81 -6.97 10.49
N GLN A 45 -8.91 -6.51 9.62
CA GLN A 45 -9.11 -5.28 8.86
C GLN A 45 -10.51 -5.37 8.25
N ARG A 46 -11.45 -4.58 8.76
CA ARG A 46 -12.88 -4.70 8.45
C ARG A 46 -13.33 -3.41 7.79
N GLY A 47 -14.02 -3.55 6.66
CA GLY A 47 -14.61 -2.44 5.91
C GLY A 47 -13.66 -1.82 4.88
N PRO A 48 -13.53 -0.48 4.83
CA PRO A 48 -12.89 0.24 3.73
C PRO A 48 -11.36 0.11 3.70
N GLU A 49 -10.71 -0.13 4.84
CA GLU A 49 -9.25 -0.23 4.92
C GLU A 49 -8.70 -1.48 4.24
N LEU A 50 -9.39 -2.63 4.33
CA LEU A 50 -8.96 -3.85 3.64
C LEU A 50 -9.05 -3.67 2.13
N PHE A 51 -10.05 -2.91 1.66
CA PHE A 51 -10.20 -2.56 0.25
C PHE A 51 -9.10 -1.59 -0.20
N LEU A 52 -8.83 -0.54 0.58
CA LEU A 52 -7.78 0.44 0.30
C LEU A 52 -6.39 -0.23 0.25
N ASN A 53 -6.08 -1.10 1.22
CA ASN A 53 -4.82 -1.86 1.26
C ASN A 53 -4.68 -2.77 0.03
N ARG A 54 -5.74 -3.50 -0.34
CA ARG A 54 -5.71 -4.41 -1.50
C ARG A 54 -5.62 -3.66 -2.83
N MET A 55 -6.29 -2.51 -2.95
CA MET A 55 -6.14 -1.61 -4.10
C MET A 55 -4.71 -1.09 -4.20
N THR A 56 -4.10 -0.71 -3.09
CA THR A 56 -2.74 -0.20 -3.06
C THR A 56 -1.74 -1.25 -3.49
N ILE A 57 -1.84 -2.46 -2.94
CA ILE A 57 -0.99 -3.57 -3.36
C ILE A 57 -1.10 -3.78 -4.87
N GLY A 58 -2.32 -3.74 -5.42
CA GLY A 58 -2.54 -3.79 -6.87
C GLY A 58 -1.89 -2.63 -7.63
N MET A 59 -2.08 -1.40 -7.16
CA MET A 59 -1.50 -0.18 -7.75
C MET A 59 0.04 -0.23 -7.75
N THR A 60 0.64 -0.68 -6.64
CA THR A 60 2.09 -0.88 -6.47
C THR A 60 2.64 -1.90 -7.45
N VAL A 61 1.96 -3.04 -7.63
CA VAL A 61 2.37 -4.05 -8.61
C VAL A 61 2.30 -3.50 -10.04
N VAL A 62 1.21 -2.83 -10.40
CA VAL A 62 1.05 -2.23 -11.74
C VAL A 62 2.14 -1.20 -11.99
N PHE A 63 2.42 -0.33 -11.02
CA PHE A 63 3.50 0.66 -11.14
C PHE A 63 4.88 0.02 -11.29
N ALA A 64 5.17 -1.05 -10.55
CA ALA A 64 6.42 -1.79 -10.70
C ALA A 64 6.58 -2.34 -12.13
N VAL A 65 5.52 -2.95 -12.69
CA VAL A 65 5.54 -3.46 -14.07
C VAL A 65 5.71 -2.33 -15.10
N VAL A 66 4.95 -1.23 -14.96
CA VAL A 66 5.05 -0.08 -15.86
C VAL A 66 6.43 0.58 -15.80
N THR A 67 7.03 0.65 -14.61
CA THR A 67 8.38 1.20 -14.42
C THR A 67 9.43 0.33 -15.11
N ILE A 68 9.34 -0.99 -14.95
CA ILE A 68 10.25 -1.92 -15.64
C ILE A 68 10.09 -1.81 -17.15
N LEU A 69 8.85 -1.71 -17.65
CA LEU A 69 8.60 -1.52 -19.09
C LEU A 69 9.18 -0.19 -19.59
N ALA A 70 9.01 0.92 -18.88
CA ALA A 70 9.56 2.22 -19.26
C ALA A 70 11.09 2.28 -19.24
N ILE A 71 11.75 1.46 -18.41
CA ILE A 71 13.22 1.38 -18.36
C ILE A 71 13.76 0.55 -19.53
N ILE A 72 13.03 -0.48 -19.97
CA ILE A 72 13.48 -1.41 -21.02
C ILE A 72 13.21 -0.87 -22.43
N LEU A 73 12.13 -0.12 -22.63
CA LEU A 73 11.67 0.43 -23.91
C LEU A 73 12.25 1.83 -24.17
#